data_AF-A0A1G4HZ73-F1
#
_entry.id   AF-A0A1G4HZ73-F1
#
_cell.length_a   1.000
_cell.length_b   1.000
_cell.length_c   1.000
_cell.angle_alpha   90.00
_cell.angle_beta   90.00
_cell.angle_gamma   90.00
#
_symmetry.space_group_name_H-M   'P 1'
#
loop_
_entity.id
_entity.type
_entity.pdbx_description
1 polymer ?
#
loop_
_entity_poly.entity_id
_entity_poly.type
_entity_poly.pdbx_seq_one_letter_code
_entity_poly.pdbx_strand_id
1 'polypeptide(L)'
;MIIAQTVRTDDANTEAAKVKEPLQELLFYTKALAALTGKATRAANVVKALHTEAVIFNLATCHADSEAQNNIYSLLNAVAQARAIRAAAAATLLAEQEEKHAATIIGMMAQLRMLVHTKR
;
A
#
# COMPACT_ATOMS: atom_id res chain seq x y z
N MET A 1 -23.03 33.40 44.49
CA MET A 1 -21.79 32.59 44.55
C MET A 1 -21.87 31.52 43.46
N ILE A 2 -21.56 31.89 42.21
CA ILE A 2 -21.58 31.00 41.03
C ILE A 2 -20.14 30.93 40.53
N ILE A 3 -19.28 30.17 41.22
CA ILE A 3 -17.88 29.97 40.79
C ILE A 3 -17.49 28.47 40.82
N ALA A 4 -18.32 27.59 41.39
CA ALA A 4 -17.96 26.19 41.57
C ALA A 4 -18.27 25.25 40.37
N GLN A 5 -19.03 25.71 39.36
CA GLN A 5 -19.42 24.85 38.22
C GLN A 5 -18.53 25.03 36.99
N THR A 6 -17.90 26.19 36.79
CA THR A 6 -17.04 26.46 35.62
C THR A 6 -15.67 25.79 35.70
N VAL A 7 -15.06 25.74 36.89
CA VAL A 7 -13.73 25.12 37.09
C VAL A 7 -13.74 23.61 36.81
N ARG A 8 -14.84 22.92 37.14
CA ARG A 8 -14.96 21.46 37.02
C ARG A 8 -15.22 21.00 35.58
N THR A 9 -15.86 21.84 34.77
CA THR A 9 -16.07 21.59 33.34
C THR A 9 -14.82 21.84 32.50
N ASP A 10 -13.98 22.81 32.89
CA ASP A 10 -12.72 23.07 32.21
C ASP A 10 -11.73 21.92 32.41
N ASP A 11 -11.64 21.34 33.62
CA ASP A 11 -10.86 20.11 33.86
C ASP A 11 -11.40 18.92 33.07
N ALA A 12 -12.71 18.68 33.05
CA ALA A 12 -13.30 17.57 32.30
C ALA A 12 -13.10 17.69 30.78
N ASN A 13 -13.19 18.92 30.23
CA ASN A 13 -12.92 19.18 28.82
C ASN A 13 -11.42 19.04 28.49
N THR A 14 -10.54 19.40 29.43
CA THR A 14 -9.08 19.25 29.28
C THR A 14 -8.67 17.78 29.33
N GLU A 15 -9.25 16.98 30.24
CA GLU A 15 -9.05 15.52 30.27
C GLU A 15 -9.66 14.83 29.04
N ALA A 16 -10.83 15.26 28.57
CA ALA A 16 -11.41 14.74 27.33
C ALA A 16 -10.55 15.07 26.09
N ALA A 17 -9.95 16.26 26.04
CA ALA A 17 -9.05 16.66 24.95
C ALA A 17 -7.79 15.79 24.89
N LYS A 18 -7.21 15.43 26.04
CA LYS A 18 -6.02 14.56 26.15
C LYS A 18 -6.19 13.17 25.52
N VAL A 19 -7.43 12.70 25.41
CA VAL A 19 -7.77 11.39 24.83
C VAL A 19 -8.32 11.55 23.40
N LYS A 20 -8.98 12.67 23.10
CA LYS A 20 -9.58 12.95 21.78
C LYS A 20 -8.54 13.04 20.68
N GLU A 21 -7.43 13.75 20.89
CA GLU A 21 -6.37 13.92 19.89
C GLU A 21 -5.70 12.57 19.51
N PRO A 22 -5.21 11.75 20.47
CA PRO A 22 -4.66 10.43 20.16
C PRO A 22 -5.66 9.49 19.45
N LEU A 23 -6.95 9.58 19.78
CA LEU A 23 -7.98 8.77 19.12
C LEU A 23 -8.23 9.21 17.67
N GLN A 24 -8.15 10.51 17.38
CA GLN A 24 -8.24 11.03 16.02
C GLN A 24 -7.03 10.59 15.18
N GLU A 25 -5.82 10.64 15.75
CA GLU A 25 -4.61 10.14 15.11
C GLU A 25 -4.70 8.63 14.87
N LEU A 26 -5.20 7.85 15.83
CA LEU A 26 -5.39 6.42 15.67
C LEU A 26 -6.38 6.08 14.54
N LEU A 27 -7.46 6.87 14.41
CA LEU A 27 -8.41 6.73 13.29
C LEU A 27 -7.74 7.07 11.95
N PHE A 28 -6.90 8.11 11.90
CA PHE A 28 -6.13 8.48 10.72
C PHE A 28 -5.20 7.34 10.29
N TYR A 29 -4.39 6.80 11.22
CA TYR A 29 -3.48 5.69 10.93
C TYR A 29 -4.20 4.41 10.50
N THR A 30 -5.37 4.12 11.07
CA THR A 30 -6.20 2.98 10.64
C THR A 30 -6.62 3.12 9.18
N LYS A 31 -7.07 4.31 8.78
CA LYS A 31 -7.44 4.59 7.38
C LYS A 31 -6.23 4.58 6.45
N ALA A 32 -5.10 5.13 6.88
CA ALA A 32 -3.87 5.11 6.13
C ALA A 32 -3.38 3.69 5.87
N LEU A 33 -3.42 2.81 6.87
CA LEU A 33 -3.07 1.40 6.73
C LEU A 33 -3.98 0.69 5.72
N ALA A 34 -5.29 0.90 5.80
CA ALA A 34 -6.25 0.33 4.85
C ALA A 34 -6.08 0.85 3.42
N ALA A 35 -5.61 2.08 3.24
CA ALA A 35 -5.33 2.66 1.92
C ALA A 35 -3.97 2.24 1.35
N LEU A 36 -3.04 1.86 2.23
CA LEU A 36 -1.73 1.36 1.87
C LEU A 36 -1.81 -0.08 1.31
N THR A 37 -2.72 -0.90 1.85
CA THR A 37 -2.83 -2.31 1.48
C THR A 37 -3.30 -2.53 0.04
N GLY A 38 -2.64 -3.46 -0.64
CA GLY A 38 -3.08 -3.99 -1.94
C GLY A 38 -2.51 -3.27 -3.16
N LYS A 39 -1.56 -2.33 -2.98
CA LYS A 39 -0.81 -1.75 -4.10
C LYS A 39 0.21 -2.77 -4.63
N ALA A 40 0.92 -3.46 -3.74
CA ALA A 40 1.82 -4.55 -4.06
C ALA A 40 1.11 -5.70 -4.79
N THR A 41 -0.08 -6.10 -4.31
CA THR A 41 -0.90 -7.13 -4.97
C THR A 41 -1.30 -6.72 -6.39
N ARG A 42 -1.71 -5.47 -6.60
CA ARG A 42 -2.01 -4.96 -7.95
C ARG A 42 -0.77 -4.98 -8.85
N ALA A 43 0.38 -4.55 -8.35
CA ALA A 43 1.63 -4.59 -9.11
C ALA A 43 2.01 -6.03 -9.51
N ALA A 44 1.89 -6.99 -8.59
CA ALA A 44 2.11 -8.41 -8.89
C ALA A 44 1.16 -8.94 -9.98
N ASN A 45 -0.11 -8.54 -9.97
CA ASN A 45 -1.07 -8.91 -11.01
C ASN A 45 -0.70 -8.33 -12.38
N VAL A 46 -0.18 -7.11 -12.44
CA VAL A 46 0.33 -6.50 -13.69
C VAL A 46 1.52 -7.29 -14.22
N VAL A 47 2.46 -7.67 -13.35
CA VAL A 47 3.62 -8.51 -13.74
C VAL A 47 3.15 -9.83 -14.34
N LYS A 48 2.15 -10.48 -13.74
CA LYS A 48 1.57 -11.72 -14.27
C LYS A 48 0.97 -11.52 -15.67
N ALA A 49 0.23 -10.43 -15.88
CA ALA A 49 -0.35 -10.11 -17.18
C ALA A 49 0.73 -9.89 -18.27
N LEU A 50 1.81 -9.17 -17.93
CA LEU A 50 2.93 -8.93 -18.86
C LEU A 50 3.67 -10.23 -19.20
N HIS A 51 3.81 -11.16 -18.25
CA HIS A 51 4.35 -12.48 -18.54
C HIS A 51 3.44 -13.29 -19.47
N THR A 52 2.13 -13.24 -19.26
CA THR A 52 1.17 -13.89 -20.15
C THR A 52 1.26 -13.31 -21.57
N GLU A 53 1.37 -12.00 -21.71
CA GLU A 53 1.58 -11.33 -23.00
C GLU A 53 2.85 -11.83 -23.70
N ALA A 54 3.98 -11.92 -23.01
CA ALA A 54 5.22 -12.46 -23.56
C ALA A 54 5.06 -13.91 -24.04
N VAL A 55 4.38 -14.75 -23.26
CA VAL A 55 4.10 -16.15 -23.63
C VAL A 55 3.23 -16.22 -24.89
N ILE A 56 2.22 -15.36 -25.03
CA ILE A 56 1.37 -15.30 -26.23
C ILE A 56 2.20 -14.96 -27.47
N PHE A 57 3.08 -13.96 -27.40
CA PHE A 57 3.95 -13.63 -28.53
C PHE A 57 4.92 -14.75 -28.86
N ASN A 58 5.46 -15.44 -27.85
CA ASN A 58 6.30 -16.60 -28.06
C ASN A 58 5.54 -17.77 -28.71
N LEU A 59 4.27 -17.99 -28.36
CA LEU A 59 3.43 -18.98 -29.04
C LEU A 59 3.15 -18.56 -30.49
N ALA A 60 2.97 -17.27 -30.74
CA ALA A 60 2.74 -16.74 -32.07
C ALA A 60 3.94 -16.94 -33.01
N THR A 61 5.18 -16.97 -32.51
CA THR A 61 6.35 -17.31 -33.35
C THR A 61 6.30 -18.75 -33.86
N CYS A 62 5.74 -19.69 -33.10
CA CYS A 62 5.57 -21.09 -33.51
C CYS A 62 4.54 -21.27 -34.62
N HIS A 63 3.63 -20.31 -34.78
CA HIS A 63 2.55 -20.33 -35.78
C HIS A 63 2.73 -19.23 -36.84
N ALA A 64 3.94 -18.70 -37.00
CA ALA A 64 4.21 -17.68 -38.00
C ALA A 64 4.27 -18.29 -39.40
N ASP A 65 3.53 -17.71 -40.35
CA ASP A 65 3.46 -18.15 -41.76
C ASP A 65 4.65 -17.64 -42.60
N SER A 66 5.44 -16.72 -42.06
CA SER A 66 6.61 -16.14 -42.73
C SER A 66 7.70 -15.73 -41.74
N GLU A 67 8.92 -15.62 -42.23
CA GLU A 67 10.06 -15.12 -41.47
C GLU A 67 9.83 -13.68 -40.95
N ALA A 68 9.22 -12.82 -41.77
CA ALA A 68 8.88 -11.46 -41.36
C ALA A 68 7.92 -11.44 -40.17
N GLN A 69 6.89 -12.29 -40.19
CA GLN A 69 5.94 -12.42 -39.08
C GLN A 69 6.60 -13.03 -37.83
N ASN A 70 7.48 -14.01 -38.01
CA ASN A 70 8.26 -14.58 -36.91
C ASN A 70 9.14 -13.51 -36.23
N ASN A 71 9.82 -12.68 -37.02
CA ASN A 71 10.65 -11.59 -36.52
C ASN A 71 9.83 -10.55 -35.73
N ILE A 72 8.61 -10.23 -36.19
CA ILE A 72 7.70 -9.31 -35.48
C ILE A 72 7.30 -9.90 -34.12
N TYR A 73 6.84 -11.15 -34.08
CA TYR A 73 6.44 -11.78 -32.82
C TYR A 73 7.62 -11.99 -31.87
N SER A 74 8.82 -12.29 -32.40
CA SER A 74 10.05 -12.38 -31.61
C SER A 74 10.42 -11.04 -30.98
N LEU A 75 10.29 -9.93 -31.72
CA LEU A 75 10.49 -8.58 -31.18
C LEU A 75 9.46 -8.26 -30.10
N LEU A 76 8.18 -8.53 -30.35
CA LEU A 76 7.11 -8.28 -29.39
C LEU A 76 7.30 -9.09 -28.09
N ASN A 77 7.70 -10.36 -28.20
CA ASN A 77 8.07 -11.19 -27.06
C ASN A 77 9.22 -10.56 -26.26
N ALA A 78 10.31 -10.14 -26.92
CA ALA A 78 11.44 -9.51 -26.25
C ALA A 78 11.05 -8.21 -25.52
N VAL A 79 10.20 -7.38 -26.15
CA VAL A 79 9.69 -6.15 -25.54
C VAL A 79 8.81 -6.46 -24.32
N ALA A 80 7.90 -7.43 -24.43
CA ALA A 80 7.03 -7.84 -23.33
C ALA A 80 7.83 -8.41 -22.15
N GLN A 81 8.84 -9.24 -22.41
CA GLN A 81 9.75 -9.75 -21.37
C GLN A 81 10.51 -8.62 -20.67
N ALA A 82 11.06 -7.67 -21.41
CA ALA A 82 11.75 -6.53 -20.83
C ALA A 82 10.83 -5.68 -19.93
N ARG A 83 9.57 -5.50 -20.33
CA ARG A 83 8.56 -4.83 -19.51
C ARG A 83 8.22 -5.63 -18.26
N ALA A 84 8.03 -6.94 -18.38
CA ALA A 84 7.74 -7.82 -17.25
C ALA A 84 8.87 -7.78 -16.19
N ILE A 85 10.14 -7.82 -16.63
CA ILE A 85 11.31 -7.71 -15.73
C ILE A 85 11.31 -6.38 -14.96
N ARG A 86 11.11 -5.25 -15.67
CA ARG A 86 11.06 -3.93 -15.02
C ARG A 86 9.88 -3.81 -14.05
N ALA A 87 8.72 -4.31 -14.45
CA ALA A 87 7.53 -4.33 -13.60
C ALA A 87 7.74 -5.22 -12.37
N ALA A 88 8.42 -6.36 -12.50
CA ALA A 88 8.75 -7.24 -11.39
C ALA A 88 9.66 -6.55 -10.37
N ALA A 89 10.74 -5.91 -10.84
CA ALA A 89 11.63 -5.13 -9.97
C ALA A 89 10.88 -4.02 -9.23
N ALA A 90 10.01 -3.28 -9.93
CA ALA A 90 9.19 -2.23 -9.33
C ALA A 90 8.17 -2.79 -8.32
N ALA A 91 7.56 -3.95 -8.62
CA ALA A 91 6.61 -4.61 -7.72
C ALA A 91 7.27 -5.10 -6.43
N THR A 92 8.48 -5.65 -6.51
CA THR A 92 9.27 -6.05 -5.32
C THR A 92 9.57 -4.84 -4.43
N LEU A 93 10.09 -3.76 -5.03
CA LEU A 93 10.41 -2.54 -4.28
C LEU A 93 9.13 -1.92 -3.65
N LEU A 94 8.01 -1.97 -4.35
CA LEU A 94 6.73 -1.51 -3.81
C LEU A 94 6.26 -2.38 -2.65
N ALA A 95 6.42 -3.71 -2.74
CA ALA A 95 6.07 -4.63 -1.66
C ALA A 95 6.91 -4.38 -0.40
N GLU A 96 8.23 -4.20 -0.55
CA GLU A 96 9.14 -3.87 0.56
C GLU A 96 8.76 -2.53 1.22
N GLN A 97 8.44 -1.51 0.41
CA GLN A 97 7.99 -0.22 0.93
C GLN A 97 6.63 -0.32 1.63
N GLU A 98 5.68 -1.06 1.06
CA GLU A 98 4.36 -1.29 1.65
C GLU A 98 4.49 -1.97 3.03
N GLU A 99 5.31 -3.02 3.13
CA GLU A 99 5.60 -3.71 4.38
C GLU A 99 6.24 -2.78 5.42
N LYS A 100 7.28 -2.04 5.04
CA LYS A 100 7.98 -1.12 5.95
C LYS A 100 7.06 0.00 6.47
N HIS A 101 6.25 0.57 5.58
CA HIS A 101 5.29 1.60 5.97
C HIS A 101 4.18 1.04 6.85
N ALA A 102 3.67 -0.16 6.54
CA ALA A 102 2.68 -0.84 7.36
C ALA A 102 3.20 -1.12 8.78
N ALA A 103 4.42 -1.66 8.90
CA ALA A 103 5.07 -1.91 10.18
C ALA A 103 5.24 -0.62 11.01
N THR A 104 5.64 0.48 10.35
CA THR A 104 5.77 1.80 10.98
C THR A 104 4.43 2.30 11.52
N ILE A 105 3.37 2.24 10.71
CA ILE A 105 2.02 2.65 11.10
C ILE A 105 1.51 1.80 12.27
N ILE A 106 1.71 0.49 12.23
CA ILE A 106 1.32 -0.43 13.32
C ILE A 106 2.06 -0.07 14.62
N GLY A 107 3.36 0.24 14.54
CA GLY A 107 4.15 0.71 15.68
C GLY A 107 3.61 2.00 16.29
N MET A 108 3.30 2.99 15.46
CA MET A 108 2.69 4.26 15.90
C MET A 108 1.32 4.03 16.54
N MET A 109 0.49 3.18 15.94
CA MET A 109 -0.81 2.81 16.52
C MET A 109 -0.66 2.13 17.88
N ALA A 110 0.34 1.26 18.08
CA ALA A 110 0.61 0.63 19.37
C ALA A 110 1.02 1.66 20.43
N GLN A 111 1.89 2.61 20.09
CA GLN A 111 2.29 3.70 20.98
C GLN A 111 1.11 4.60 21.37
N LEU A 112 0.27 4.98 20.40
CA LEU A 112 -0.93 5.78 20.64
C LEU A 112 -1.95 5.06 21.53
N ARG A 113 -2.15 3.75 21.33
CA ARG A 113 -3.01 2.94 22.22
C ARG A 113 -2.50 2.93 23.65
N MET A 114 -1.18 2.78 23.85
CA MET A 114 -0.62 2.85 25.21
C MET A 114 -0.85 4.22 25.84
N LEU A 115 -0.65 5.31 25.08
CA LEU A 115 -0.87 6.67 25.56
C LEU A 115 -2.33 6.93 25.94
N VAL A 116 -3.28 6.45 25.13
CA VAL A 116 -4.72 6.50 25.45
C VAL A 116 -5.03 5.73 26.72
N HIS A 117 -4.42 4.57 26.93
CA HIS A 117 -4.63 3.77 28.15
C HIS A 117 -3.97 4.37 29.40
N THR A 118 -2.87 5.11 29.26
CA THR A 118 -2.21 5.78 30.41
C THR A 118 -2.83 7.12 30.79
N LYS A 119 -3.57 7.75 29.87
CA LYS A 119 -4.28 9.03 30.10
C LYS A 119 -5.77 8.86 30.46
N ARG A 120 -6.25 7.62 30.61
CA ARG A 120 -7.62 7.28 31.00
C ARG A 120 -7.67 6.93 32.47
#